data_AF-A0A8C0C4J3-F1
#
_entry.id   AF-A0A8C0C4J3-F1
#
_cell.length_a   1.000
_cell.length_b   1.000
_cell.length_c   1.000
_cell.angle_alpha   90.00
_cell.angle_beta   90.00
_cell.angle_gamma   90.00
#
_symmetry.space_group_name_H-M   'P 1'
#
loop_
_entity.id
_entity.type
_entity.pdbx_description
1 polymer ?
#
loop_
_entity_poly.entity_id
_entity_poly.type
_entity_poly.pdbx_seq_one_letter_code
_entity_poly.pdbx_strand_id
1 'polypeptide(L)'
;PSALRSRDVTVPRVACSGGAPGGVTALPAQAQGLPAPVTSATRMEANRHVLYILRDADGRGAPKGAVIGFLKVGYKKLFLLDRNGAHNEAEPLCVLDFYIHESLQRHGYGRELFQHMLQSERVEPWRLAVDRPSEKLLAFLRKHYGLADAIPQVNNFVIFEGFFSNRPGEFRGGDKEGGGSTG
;
A
#
# COMPACT_ATOMS: atom_id res chain seq x y z
N PRO A 1 19.42 -23.33 10.62
CA PRO A 1 20.07 -22.04 10.89
C PRO A 1 19.42 -20.92 10.06
N SER A 2 18.37 -20.31 10.59
CA SER A 2 17.65 -19.22 9.94
C SER A 2 17.20 -18.26 11.03
N ALA A 3 18.13 -17.41 11.47
CA ALA A 3 17.84 -16.36 12.43
C ALA A 3 16.86 -15.37 11.78
N LEU A 4 15.60 -15.36 12.24
CA LEU A 4 14.70 -14.25 12.02
C LEU A 4 15.38 -13.00 12.57
N ARG A 5 15.79 -12.10 11.67
CA ARG A 5 16.39 -10.82 12.02
C ARG A 5 15.31 -9.92 12.61
N SER A 6 15.53 -9.43 13.82
CA SER A 6 14.68 -8.42 14.47
C SER A 6 14.85 -7.10 13.72
N ARG A 7 13.99 -6.84 12.74
CA ARG A 7 13.91 -5.57 12.02
C ARG A 7 12.74 -4.79 12.58
N ASP A 8 13.00 -3.56 13.00
CA ASP A 8 11.99 -2.70 13.61
C ASP A 8 11.24 -1.96 12.50
N VAL A 9 9.98 -2.33 12.27
CA VAL A 9 9.05 -1.47 11.52
C VAL A 9 8.66 -0.35 12.49
N THR A 10 9.49 0.67 12.58
CA THR A 10 9.15 1.82 13.42
C THR A 10 8.02 2.56 12.74
N VAL A 11 6.85 2.52 13.35
CA VAL A 11 5.72 3.36 12.99
C VAL A 11 5.86 4.64 13.81
N PRO A 12 6.47 5.73 13.30
CA PRO A 12 6.07 7.02 13.80
C PRO A 12 4.62 7.18 13.36
N ARG A 13 3.66 6.81 14.22
CA ARG A 13 2.31 7.37 14.13
C ARG A 13 2.51 8.85 14.40
N VAL A 14 2.86 9.59 13.36
CA VAL A 14 2.83 11.04 13.37
C VAL A 14 1.35 11.41 13.33
N ALA A 15 0.65 11.14 14.42
CA ALA A 15 -0.52 11.89 14.78
C ALA A 15 0.04 13.18 15.37
N CYS A 16 0.14 14.22 14.56
CA CYS A 16 0.46 15.53 15.08
C CYS A 16 -0.72 15.98 15.96
N SER A 17 -0.69 15.58 17.22
CA SER A 17 -1.30 16.38 18.27
C SER A 17 -0.41 17.61 18.42
N GLY A 18 -0.95 18.77 18.09
CA GLY A 18 -0.22 20.04 18.08
C GLY A 18 0.57 20.26 19.37
N GLY A 19 1.79 20.76 19.20
CA GLY A 19 2.62 21.29 20.28
C GLY A 19 4.03 20.70 20.36
N ALA A 20 4.93 21.16 19.48
CA ALA A 20 6.31 21.58 19.78
C ALA A 20 7.14 21.76 18.49
N PRO A 21 7.99 22.79 18.39
CA PRO A 21 8.80 23.05 17.21
C PRO A 21 10.08 22.20 17.26
N GLY A 22 10.20 21.22 16.36
CA GLY A 22 11.39 20.36 16.34
C GLY A 22 11.41 19.30 15.25
N GLY A 23 11.60 19.73 14.00
CA GLY A 23 12.33 19.00 12.96
C GLY A 23 11.77 17.67 12.44
N VAL A 24 11.05 17.72 11.32
CA VAL A 24 11.15 16.69 10.26
C VAL A 24 11.08 17.38 8.89
N THR A 25 12.23 17.52 8.24
CA THR A 25 12.34 18.06 6.87
C THR A 25 11.87 17.03 5.85
N ALA A 26 11.14 17.51 4.84
CA ALA A 26 10.55 16.74 3.74
C ALA A 26 11.54 15.77 3.05
N LEU A 27 11.07 14.58 2.67
CA LEU A 27 11.82 13.67 1.79
C LEU A 27 11.82 14.23 0.35
N PRO A 28 12.95 14.20 -0.40
CA PRO A 28 13.07 14.91 -1.67
C PRO A 28 12.19 14.30 -2.78
N ALA A 29 11.45 15.17 -3.49
CA ALA A 29 10.59 14.85 -4.64
C ALA A 29 11.30 14.17 -5.83
N GLN A 30 12.63 14.15 -5.82
CA GLN A 30 13.48 13.71 -6.93
C GLN A 30 13.45 12.20 -7.17
N ALA A 31 13.08 11.39 -6.17
CA ALA A 31 12.98 9.93 -6.33
C ALA A 31 11.73 9.46 -7.09
N GLN A 32 10.77 10.36 -7.38
CA GLN A 32 9.48 10.01 -7.99
C GLN A 32 9.20 10.68 -9.35
N GLY A 33 10.12 11.51 -9.86
CA GLY A 33 9.90 12.21 -11.13
C GLY A 33 8.69 13.16 -11.12
N LEU A 34 8.25 13.61 -9.93
CA LEU A 34 7.11 14.50 -9.77
C LEU A 34 7.57 15.94 -9.54
N PRO A 35 6.85 16.95 -10.08
CA PRO A 35 7.26 18.36 -10.01
C PRO A 35 7.22 18.97 -8.60
N ALA A 36 6.60 18.28 -7.62
CA ALA A 36 6.58 18.70 -6.22
C ALA A 36 6.50 17.48 -5.26
N PRO A 37 7.01 17.59 -4.02
CA PRO A 37 6.89 16.52 -3.04
C PRO A 37 5.42 16.27 -2.70
N VAL A 38 4.94 15.05 -2.91
CA VAL A 38 3.53 14.67 -2.65
C VAL A 38 3.23 14.57 -1.13
N THR A 39 4.26 14.48 -0.30
CA THR A 39 4.14 14.21 1.14
C THR A 39 4.88 15.28 1.95
N SER A 40 4.16 16.33 2.38
CA SER A 40 4.64 17.29 3.38
C SER A 40 3.93 17.06 4.72
N ALA A 41 4.58 17.40 5.84
CA ALA A 41 4.00 17.24 7.18
C ALA A 41 2.63 17.94 7.31
N THR A 42 2.48 19.14 6.75
CA THR A 42 1.22 19.90 6.72
C THR A 42 0.10 19.19 5.93
N ARG A 43 0.44 18.47 4.84
CA ARG A 43 -0.57 17.71 4.07
C ARG A 43 -0.99 16.41 4.78
N MET A 44 -0.14 15.84 5.63
CA MET A 44 -0.46 14.66 6.43
C MET A 44 -1.48 14.97 7.52
N GLU A 45 -1.32 16.10 8.22
CA GLU A 45 -2.24 16.59 9.27
C GLU A 45 -3.66 16.84 8.76
N ALA A 46 -3.79 17.56 7.64
CA ALA A 46 -5.10 17.92 7.10
C ALA A 46 -5.90 16.73 6.52
N ASN A 47 -5.24 15.62 6.18
CA ASN A 47 -5.87 14.52 5.44
C ASN A 47 -5.90 13.17 6.18
N ARG A 48 -5.51 13.13 7.47
CA ARG A 48 -5.44 11.89 8.28
C ARG A 48 -4.65 10.78 7.57
N HIS A 49 -3.58 11.14 6.88
CA HIS A 49 -2.71 10.16 6.23
C HIS A 49 -1.78 9.53 7.28
N VAL A 50 -1.52 8.23 7.15
CA VAL A 50 -0.58 7.48 7.97
C VAL A 50 0.61 7.10 7.12
N LEU A 51 1.82 7.29 7.66
CA LEU A 51 3.07 6.95 6.99
C LEU A 51 3.78 5.83 7.74
N TYR A 52 3.92 4.69 7.10
CA TYR A 52 4.70 3.55 7.57
C TYR A 52 6.11 3.66 6.99
N ILE A 53 7.14 3.62 7.84
CA ILE A 53 8.54 3.76 7.43
C ILE A 53 9.31 2.51 7.85
N LEU A 54 10.00 1.89 6.89
CA LEU A 54 10.91 0.78 7.18
C LEU A 54 12.33 1.31 7.30
N ARG A 55 13.04 0.96 8.38
CA ARG A 55 14.43 1.38 8.63
C ARG A 55 15.34 0.18 8.84
N ASP A 56 16.61 0.33 8.46
CA ASP A 56 17.62 -0.66 8.80
C ASP A 56 18.07 -0.49 10.26
N ALA A 57 17.68 -1.45 11.11
CA ALA A 57 18.05 -1.47 12.51
C ALA A 57 19.50 -1.95 12.74
N ASP A 58 20.05 -2.74 11.81
CA ASP A 58 21.30 -3.49 12.00
C ASP A 58 22.55 -2.75 11.50
N GLY A 59 22.40 -1.68 10.71
CA GLY A 59 23.52 -0.84 10.23
C GLY A 59 24.57 -1.60 9.42
N ARG A 60 24.19 -2.70 8.75
CA ARG A 60 25.13 -3.52 7.96
C ARG A 60 25.09 -3.08 6.50
N GLY A 61 25.95 -2.11 6.17
CA GLY A 61 26.17 -1.62 4.81
C GLY A 61 25.61 -0.22 4.51
N ALA A 62 24.84 0.36 5.44
CA ALA A 62 24.36 1.74 5.42
C ALA A 62 24.45 2.31 6.86
N PRO A 63 24.49 3.65 7.04
CA PRO A 63 24.45 4.23 8.38
C PRO A 63 23.22 3.72 9.15
N LYS A 64 23.43 3.32 10.41
CA LYS A 64 22.40 2.78 11.29
C LYS A 64 21.17 3.70 11.31
N GLY A 65 19.98 3.14 11.08
CA GLY A 65 18.74 3.91 10.99
C GLY A 65 18.42 4.48 9.60
N ALA A 66 19.17 4.10 8.55
CA ALA A 66 18.83 4.45 7.17
C ALA A 66 17.42 3.97 6.79
N VAL A 67 16.67 4.84 6.10
CA VAL A 67 15.33 4.51 5.61
C VAL A 67 15.45 3.59 4.40
N ILE A 68 14.82 2.41 4.48
CA ILE A 68 14.75 1.42 3.40
C ILE A 68 13.61 1.78 2.43
N GLY A 69 12.51 2.30 2.96
CA GLY A 69 11.34 2.67 2.18
C GLY A 69 10.18 3.12 3.04
N PHE A 70 9.07 3.45 2.39
CA PHE A 70 7.87 3.94 3.05
C PHE A 70 6.59 3.55 2.31
N LEU A 71 5.49 3.57 3.04
CA LEU A 71 4.13 3.33 2.56
C LEU A 71 3.20 4.36 3.20
N LYS A 72 2.56 5.18 2.36
CA LYS A 72 1.59 6.19 2.78
C LYS A 72 0.19 5.69 2.48
N VAL A 73 -0.67 5.73 3.49
CA VAL A 73 -2.09 5.37 3.36
C VAL A 73 -3.00 6.45 3.94
N GLY A 74 -4.27 6.44 3.58
CA GLY A 74 -5.27 7.33 4.16
C GLY A 74 -6.67 7.04 3.67
N TYR A 75 -7.67 7.33 4.50
CA TYR A 75 -9.07 7.20 4.13
C TYR A 75 -9.48 8.32 3.16
N LYS A 76 -10.23 7.97 2.11
CA LYS A 76 -10.74 8.93 1.11
C LYS A 76 -12.18 8.61 0.77
N LYS A 77 -13.03 9.63 0.73
CA LYS A 77 -14.36 9.52 0.13
C LYS A 77 -14.23 9.47 -1.39
N LEU A 78 -14.71 8.38 -1.98
CA LEU A 78 -14.60 8.09 -3.40
C LEU A 78 -15.97 7.68 -3.96
N PHE A 79 -16.25 8.12 -5.19
CA PHE A 79 -17.30 7.54 -6.01
C PHE A 79 -16.67 6.47 -6.89
N LEU A 80 -17.01 5.21 -6.63
CA LEU A 80 -16.41 4.03 -7.25
C LEU A 80 -17.45 3.29 -8.09
N LEU A 81 -17.01 2.75 -9.22
CA LEU A 81 -17.81 1.89 -10.07
C LEU A 81 -17.67 0.44 -9.62
N ASP A 82 -18.80 -0.25 -9.50
CA ASP A 82 -18.82 -1.71 -9.39
C ASP A 82 -18.76 -2.39 -10.77
N ARG A 83 -18.79 -3.73 -10.79
CA ARG A 83 -18.74 -4.52 -12.04
C ARG A 83 -19.96 -4.33 -12.94
N ASN A 84 -21.08 -3.88 -12.39
CA ASN A 84 -22.30 -3.63 -13.13
C ASN A 84 -22.34 -2.19 -13.67
N GLY A 85 -21.30 -1.39 -13.39
CA GLY A 85 -21.22 0.02 -13.77
C GLY A 85 -22.04 0.94 -12.87
N ALA A 86 -22.52 0.47 -11.72
CA ALA A 86 -23.22 1.32 -10.77
C ALA A 86 -22.23 2.14 -9.93
N HIS A 87 -22.59 3.40 -9.68
CA HIS A 87 -21.81 4.30 -8.84
C HIS A 87 -22.14 4.09 -7.37
N ASN A 88 -21.10 3.86 -6.58
CA ASN A 88 -21.18 3.64 -5.15
C ASN A 88 -20.29 4.67 -4.42
N GLU A 89 -20.83 5.37 -3.43
CA GLU A 89 -20.03 6.19 -2.53
C GLU A 89 -19.41 5.30 -1.44
N ALA A 90 -18.09 5.39 -1.26
CA ALA A 90 -17.37 4.63 -0.25
C ALA A 90 -16.23 5.47 0.35
N GLU A 91 -15.83 5.15 1.58
CA GLU A 91 -14.66 5.75 2.24
C GLU A 91 -13.60 4.69 2.58
N PRO A 92 -12.92 4.08 1.58
CA PRO A 92 -11.92 3.05 1.83
C PRO A 92 -10.58 3.61 2.32
N LEU A 93 -9.79 2.74 2.94
CA LEU A 93 -8.36 2.98 3.12
C LEU A 93 -7.67 2.91 1.76
N CYS A 94 -6.95 3.97 1.42
CA CYS A 94 -6.25 4.10 0.14
C CYS A 94 -4.75 3.96 0.32
N VAL A 95 -4.10 3.25 -0.60
CA VAL A 95 -2.65 3.30 -0.79
C VAL A 95 -2.34 4.50 -1.68
N LEU A 96 -1.62 5.48 -1.14
CA LEU A 96 -1.39 6.78 -1.77
C LEU A 96 0.04 6.95 -2.29
N ASP A 97 1.00 6.26 -1.67
CA ASP A 97 2.39 6.26 -2.10
C ASP A 97 3.10 5.04 -1.53
N PHE A 98 3.97 4.41 -2.31
CA PHE A 98 4.71 3.24 -1.88
C PHE A 98 6.04 3.16 -2.60
N TYR A 99 7.11 3.15 -1.80
CA TYR A 99 8.46 3.19 -2.31
C TYR A 99 9.39 2.34 -1.46
N ILE A 100 10.25 1.59 -2.14
CA ILE A 100 11.39 0.88 -1.56
C ILE A 100 12.62 1.31 -2.36
N HIS A 101 13.70 1.66 -1.66
CA HIS A 101 14.96 2.07 -2.27
C HIS A 101 15.42 1.06 -3.33
N GLU A 102 15.84 1.53 -4.50
CA GLU A 102 16.04 0.71 -5.70
C GLU A 102 17.01 -0.45 -5.47
N SER A 103 18.12 -0.19 -4.78
CA SER A 103 19.13 -1.22 -4.46
C SER A 103 18.62 -2.32 -3.53
N LEU A 104 17.49 -2.09 -2.85
CA LEU A 104 16.88 -2.98 -1.88
C LEU A 104 15.56 -3.59 -2.40
N GLN A 105 15.10 -3.23 -3.60
CA GLN A 105 13.92 -3.84 -4.20
C GLN A 105 14.11 -5.35 -4.39
N ARG A 106 13.00 -6.10 -4.40
CA ARG A 106 12.95 -7.57 -4.57
C ARG A 106 13.56 -8.41 -3.43
N HIS A 107 13.93 -7.80 -2.30
CA HIS A 107 14.42 -8.50 -1.09
C HIS A 107 13.33 -8.79 -0.04
N GLY A 108 12.06 -8.55 -0.37
CA GLY A 108 10.92 -8.81 0.52
C GLY A 108 10.46 -7.61 1.38
N TYR A 109 11.23 -6.53 1.45
CA TYR A 109 10.91 -5.34 2.25
C TYR A 109 9.55 -4.71 1.93
N GLY A 110 9.16 -4.68 0.66
CA GLY A 110 7.85 -4.19 0.27
C GLY A 110 6.71 -4.99 0.88
N ARG A 111 6.85 -6.33 0.91
CA ARG A 111 5.85 -7.22 1.52
C ARG A 111 5.81 -7.06 3.03
N GLU A 112 6.97 -6.96 3.67
CA GLU A 112 7.09 -6.73 5.12
C GLU A 112 6.34 -5.45 5.54
N LEU A 113 6.64 -4.34 4.86
CA LEU A 113 6.01 -3.05 5.14
C LEU A 113 4.50 -3.06 4.88
N PHE A 114 4.08 -3.64 3.76
CA PHE A 114 2.66 -3.70 3.39
C PHE A 114 1.88 -4.64 4.33
N GLN A 115 2.45 -5.78 4.72
CA GLN A 115 1.85 -6.70 5.69
C GLN A 115 1.65 -6.04 7.06
N HIS A 116 2.63 -5.26 7.51
CA HIS A 116 2.53 -4.54 8.77
C HIS A 116 1.41 -3.47 8.73
N MET A 117 1.28 -2.76 7.60
CA MET A 117 0.18 -1.82 7.39
C MET A 117 -1.18 -2.52 7.44
N LEU A 118 -1.36 -3.64 6.72
CA LEU A 118 -2.62 -4.40 6.73
C LEU A 118 -3.04 -4.84 8.14
N GLN A 119 -2.08 -5.33 8.95
CA GLN A 119 -2.32 -5.75 10.33
C GLN A 119 -2.67 -4.57 11.24
N SER A 120 -1.95 -3.44 11.10
CA SER A 120 -2.15 -2.24 11.90
C SER A 120 -3.50 -1.58 11.61
N GLU A 121 -3.88 -1.51 10.34
CA GLU A 121 -5.14 -0.92 9.88
C GLU A 121 -6.32 -1.93 9.93
N ARG A 122 -6.05 -3.20 10.21
CA ARG A 122 -7.04 -4.31 10.29
C ARG A 122 -7.91 -4.40 9.04
N VAL A 123 -7.27 -4.31 7.88
CA VAL A 123 -7.93 -4.31 6.58
C VAL A 123 -7.42 -5.45 5.73
N GLU A 124 -8.32 -6.03 4.94
CA GLU A 124 -7.97 -7.06 3.97
C GLU A 124 -7.49 -6.40 2.66
N PRO A 125 -6.53 -7.00 1.92
CA PRO A 125 -5.95 -6.39 0.73
C PRO A 125 -6.97 -5.99 -0.34
N TRP A 126 -8.02 -6.79 -0.56
CA TRP A 126 -9.05 -6.52 -1.56
C TRP A 126 -9.97 -5.34 -1.21
N ARG A 127 -9.94 -4.85 0.04
CA ARG A 127 -10.69 -3.67 0.49
C ARG A 127 -9.93 -2.36 0.34
N LEU A 128 -8.72 -2.41 -0.22
CA LEU A 128 -7.91 -1.23 -0.49
C LEU A 128 -8.28 -0.62 -1.85
N ALA A 129 -8.25 0.70 -1.91
CA ALA A 129 -8.15 1.43 -3.18
C ALA A 129 -6.71 1.91 -3.38
N VAL A 130 -6.21 1.90 -4.61
CA VAL A 130 -4.82 2.28 -4.91
C VAL A 130 -4.80 3.46 -5.86
N ASP A 131 -4.20 4.58 -5.46
CA ASP A 131 -4.09 5.79 -6.29
C ASP A 131 -2.95 5.64 -7.30
N ARG A 132 -3.26 5.74 -8.61
CA ARG A 132 -2.30 5.68 -9.73
C ARG A 132 -1.23 4.60 -9.58
N PRO A 133 -1.61 3.31 -9.44
CA PRO A 133 -0.62 2.25 -9.24
C PRO A 133 0.34 2.13 -10.43
N SER A 134 1.64 2.04 -10.14
CA SER A 134 2.62 1.65 -11.16
C SER A 134 2.46 0.18 -11.54
N GLU A 135 2.95 -0.22 -12.71
CA GLU A 135 2.97 -1.63 -13.12
C GLU A 135 3.72 -2.52 -12.12
N LYS A 136 4.79 -2.00 -11.51
CA LYS A 136 5.54 -2.68 -10.44
C LYS A 136 4.65 -2.95 -9.22
N LEU A 137 3.80 -1.99 -8.85
CA LEU A 137 2.87 -2.13 -7.74
C LEU A 137 1.74 -3.12 -8.07
N LEU A 138 1.16 -3.04 -9.27
CA LEU A 138 0.15 -4.02 -9.71
C LEU A 138 0.71 -5.45 -9.70
N ALA A 139 1.93 -5.65 -10.21
CA ALA A 139 2.59 -6.96 -10.18
C ALA A 139 2.88 -7.43 -8.75
N PHE A 140 3.26 -6.53 -7.85
CA PHE A 140 3.46 -6.81 -6.43
C PHE A 140 2.15 -7.27 -5.76
N LEU A 141 1.04 -6.55 -5.98
CA LEU A 141 -0.26 -6.87 -5.40
C LEU A 141 -0.79 -8.22 -5.90
N ARG A 142 -0.67 -8.48 -7.20
CA ARG A 142 -1.03 -9.78 -7.79
C ARG A 142 -0.22 -10.92 -7.17
N LYS A 143 1.11 -10.77 -7.08
CA LYS A 143 2.01 -11.82 -6.59
C LYS A 143 1.79 -12.15 -5.11
N HIS A 144 1.57 -11.14 -4.27
CA HIS A 144 1.58 -11.31 -2.82
C HIS A 144 0.20 -11.41 -2.19
N TYR A 145 -0.83 -10.88 -2.85
CA TYR A 145 -2.20 -10.78 -2.32
C TYR A 145 -3.27 -11.30 -3.28
N GLY A 146 -2.90 -11.84 -4.44
CA GLY A 146 -3.84 -12.40 -5.41
C GLY A 146 -4.70 -11.36 -6.14
N LEU A 147 -4.41 -10.07 -5.98
CA LEU A 147 -5.18 -8.98 -6.58
C LEU A 147 -4.84 -8.83 -8.07
N ALA A 148 -5.57 -9.56 -8.93
CA ALA A 148 -5.36 -9.58 -10.37
C ALA A 148 -6.45 -8.82 -11.15
N ASP A 149 -7.71 -8.97 -10.72
CA ASP A 149 -8.89 -8.52 -11.45
C ASP A 149 -9.28 -7.11 -11.04
N ALA A 150 -8.62 -6.12 -11.64
CA ALA A 150 -8.91 -4.71 -11.43
C ALA A 150 -10.26 -4.32 -12.04
N ILE A 151 -11.05 -3.52 -11.31
CA ILE A 151 -12.31 -2.95 -11.82
C ILE A 151 -12.02 -1.56 -12.37
N PRO A 152 -12.24 -1.31 -13.68
CA PRO A 152 -12.02 0.01 -14.28
C PRO A 152 -12.79 1.11 -13.54
N GLN A 153 -12.11 2.20 -13.23
CA GLN A 153 -12.70 3.38 -12.60
C GLN A 153 -12.62 4.57 -13.55
N VAL A 154 -13.50 5.55 -13.35
CA VAL A 154 -13.46 6.85 -14.05
C VAL A 154 -12.51 7.85 -13.40
N ASN A 155 -11.99 7.52 -12.21
CA ASN A 155 -11.02 8.31 -11.47
C ASN A 155 -9.62 7.68 -11.58
N ASN A 156 -8.64 8.21 -10.83
CA ASN A 156 -7.27 7.71 -10.85
C ASN A 156 -7.01 6.48 -9.94
N PHE A 157 -8.05 5.98 -9.27
CA PHE A 157 -7.94 4.87 -8.35
C PHE A 157 -8.18 3.54 -9.05
N VAL A 158 -7.53 2.50 -8.55
CA VAL A 158 -7.78 1.11 -8.91
C VAL A 158 -8.29 0.38 -7.68
N ILE A 159 -9.40 -0.33 -7.85
CA ILE A 159 -9.90 -1.31 -6.89
C ILE A 159 -9.91 -2.68 -7.57
N PHE A 160 -10.00 -3.74 -6.77
CA PHE A 160 -9.98 -5.11 -7.25
C PHE A 160 -11.30 -5.82 -6.96
N GLU A 161 -11.52 -6.95 -7.62
CA GLU A 161 -12.62 -7.85 -7.30
C GLU A 161 -12.66 -8.18 -5.80
N GLY A 162 -13.86 -8.27 -5.25
CA GLY A 162 -14.07 -8.46 -3.81
C GLY A 162 -14.14 -7.17 -3.00
N PHE A 163 -13.83 -6.00 -3.58
CA PHE A 163 -13.86 -4.72 -2.87
C PHE A 163 -15.22 -4.42 -2.22
N PHE A 164 -16.31 -4.64 -2.95
CA PHE A 164 -17.68 -4.47 -2.45
C PHE A 164 -18.27 -5.72 -1.79
N SER A 165 -17.51 -6.82 -1.70
CA SER A 165 -18.01 -8.07 -1.14
C SER A 165 -18.06 -8.00 0.38
N ASN A 166 -19.23 -8.35 0.93
CA ASN A 166 -19.46 -8.36 2.39
C ASN A 166 -18.96 -9.64 3.07
N ARG A 167 -18.39 -10.60 2.32
CA ARG A 167 -17.95 -11.92 2.81
C ARG A 167 -16.56 -12.30 2.28
N PRO A 168 -15.63 -12.74 3.14
CA PRO A 168 -14.30 -13.24 2.75
C PRO A 168 -14.29 -14.58 1.98
N GLY A 169 -15.42 -15.03 1.41
CA GLY A 169 -15.60 -16.41 0.93
C GLY A 169 -15.80 -16.61 -0.57
N GLU A 170 -15.96 -15.56 -1.37
CA GLU A 170 -16.17 -15.68 -2.82
C GLU A 170 -14.88 -15.67 -3.64
N PHE A 171 -13.72 -15.60 -2.98
CA PHE A 171 -12.40 -15.73 -3.61
C PHE A 171 -12.02 -17.22 -3.76
N ARG A 172 -12.89 -18.02 -4.40
CA ARG A 172 -12.50 -19.32 -4.93
C ARG A 172 -12.20 -19.14 -6.40
N GLY A 173 -10.91 -19.27 -6.72
CA GLY A 173 -10.34 -19.08 -8.05
C GLY A 173 -11.09 -19.83 -9.12
N GLY A 174 -11.07 -19.25 -10.32
CA GLY A 174 -11.75 -19.75 -11.51
C GLY A 174 -11.66 -21.26 -11.66
N ASP A 175 -12.83 -21.88 -11.71
CA ASP A 175 -12.98 -23.22 -12.22
C ASP A 175 -12.49 -23.23 -13.67
N LYS A 176 -11.30 -23.80 -13.89
CA LYS A 176 -10.92 -24.34 -15.19
C LYS A 176 -11.84 -25.52 -15.46
N GLU A 177 -12.94 -25.27 -16.14
CA GLU A 177 -13.78 -26.31 -16.71
C GLU A 177 -13.05 -26.92 -17.93
N GLY A 178 -12.12 -27.82 -17.63
CA GLY A 178 -11.47 -28.69 -18.62
C GLY A 178 -12.33 -29.92 -18.85
N GLY A 179 -13.32 -29.80 -19.73
CA GLY A 179 -14.12 -30.94 -20.22
C GLY A 179 -13.28 -31.84 -21.13
N GLY A 180 -12.58 -32.81 -20.55
CA GLY A 180 -12.04 -33.97 -21.26
C GLY A 180 -13.10 -35.05 -21.35
N SER A 181 -13.78 -35.16 -22.49
CA SER A 181 -14.65 -36.30 -22.80
C SER A 181 -13.83 -37.44 -23.39
N THR A 182 -13.62 -38.49 -22.59
CA THR A 182 -13.32 -39.83 -23.09
C THR A 182 -14.63 -40.49 -23.52
N GLY A 183 -14.70 -40.94 -24.77
CA GLY A 183 -15.76 -41.78 -25.32
C GLY A 183 -15.49 -42.04 -26.79
#